data_AF-A0A423U1A2-F1
#
_entry.id   AF-A0A423U1A2-F1
#
_cell.length_a   1.000
_cell.length_b   1.000
_cell.length_c   1.000
_cell.angle_alpha   90.00
_cell.angle_beta   90.00
_cell.angle_gamma   90.00
#
_symmetry.space_group_name_H-M   'P 1'
#
loop_
_entity.id
_entity.type
_entity.pdbx_description
1 polymer ?
#
loop_
_entity_poly.entity_id
_entity_poly.type
_entity_poly.pdbx_seq_one_letter_code
_entity_poly.pdbx_strand_id
1 'polypeptide(L)'
;MDAEVTVKLGDRDKVVHAGSGLNDHQWHTVHLVRRATQITLQVDKETPVQGDGGVRQGRPHRPPPVTFKSRSAFVALPQLKAYSSTNIYFQFKTLQPNGLIMFNGGKGHDFLAVELVNGHIHLIFNLGDRPVRVRDNNKMPLNDNKWHAVTVSRPSKRQHTLMVDDNTAKVISGGNNGNLDLQGFLYLGGLPPDMYTSLPRHVESRTGFEGCIASLDLNGEAPDPVGKDVPLISSPVFSGCDGPSTKCHRNACANGGTCVQQWNSYSCNCDMTSFTGPTCSDESTAYEFGGGAGIMTFQYPEGRWPDTRRDLLALGFMTSQEDAVMLRLDSANSNDYMELEIVDGNIFMVYNMGTEDHPIGEVMAKVNDGIYHVVRFIRSGSNATVQIDDYEVRSKNPKGHQLSVFNAQSRLQIGGRRARRSTAIERPFRGIISGLVLNGERPLDLAAERDPRVNVRGDVHLLLSVPKTLPVQSKDELNYWQRVRLEGLG
;
A
#
# COMPACT_ATOMS: atom_id res chain seq x y z
N MET A 1 22.73 11.69 -23.24
CA MET A 1 22.94 13.13 -23.52
C MET A 1 23.88 13.20 -24.71
N ASP A 2 23.65 14.10 -25.64
CA ASP A 2 24.46 14.35 -26.83
C ASP A 2 25.22 15.67 -26.69
N ALA A 3 26.29 15.87 -27.46
CA ALA A 3 26.97 17.14 -27.54
C ALA A 3 26.25 18.01 -28.58
N GLU A 4 25.70 19.13 -28.13
CA GLU A 4 25.07 20.13 -28.99
C GLU A 4 26.02 21.32 -29.17
N VAL A 5 26.25 21.71 -30.43
CA VAL A 5 26.91 22.99 -30.74
C VAL A 5 25.96 23.87 -31.52
N THR A 6 25.68 25.05 -30.96
CA THR A 6 24.93 26.12 -31.62
C THR A 6 25.89 27.24 -32.03
N VAL A 7 25.94 27.54 -33.33
CA VAL A 7 26.73 28.65 -33.88
C VAL A 7 25.82 29.64 -34.59
N LYS A 8 25.89 30.90 -34.17
CA LYS A 8 25.16 32.00 -34.80
C LYS A 8 25.91 32.51 -36.03
N LEU A 9 25.29 32.41 -37.20
CA LEU A 9 25.83 32.87 -38.49
C LEU A 9 24.88 33.89 -39.12
N GLY A 10 25.14 35.18 -38.88
CA GLY A 10 24.22 36.26 -39.25
C GLY A 10 22.95 36.20 -38.39
N ASP A 11 21.78 36.25 -39.05
CA ASP A 11 20.46 36.21 -38.38
C ASP A 11 19.95 34.79 -38.11
N ARG A 12 20.78 33.76 -38.32
CA ARG A 12 20.37 32.34 -38.24
C ARG A 12 21.30 31.55 -37.33
N ASP A 13 20.70 30.68 -36.52
CA ASP A 13 21.43 29.68 -35.74
C ASP A 13 21.62 28.41 -36.58
N LYS A 14 22.84 27.86 -36.56
CA LYS A 14 23.12 26.50 -37.03
C LYS A 14 23.40 25.61 -35.83
N VAL A 15 22.64 24.53 -35.72
CA VAL A 15 22.77 23.53 -34.65
C VAL A 15 23.29 22.23 -35.24
N VAL A 16 24.29 21.63 -34.60
CA VAL A 16 24.83 20.30 -34.94
C VAL A 16 24.88 19.46 -33.68
N HIS A 17 24.40 18.22 -33.78
CA HIS A 17 24.42 17.23 -32.71
C HIS A 17 25.40 16.11 -33.05
N ALA A 18 26.20 15.68 -32.09
CA ALA A 18 27.10 14.54 -32.22
C ALA A 18 27.27 13.80 -30.89
N GLY A 19 27.54 12.50 -30.96
CA GLY A 19 27.63 11.62 -29.80
C GLY A 19 26.27 11.18 -29.24
N SER A 20 26.29 10.15 -28.41
CA SER A 20 25.15 9.66 -27.64
C SER A 20 25.65 9.15 -26.30
N GLY A 21 24.82 9.27 -25.25
CA GLY A 21 25.18 8.75 -23.92
C GLY A 21 26.31 9.49 -23.19
N LEU A 22 26.70 10.70 -23.60
CA LEU A 22 27.84 11.47 -23.05
C LEU A 22 27.69 11.94 -21.58
N ASN A 23 26.62 11.52 -20.90
CA ASN A 23 26.37 11.80 -19.49
C ASN A 23 26.69 10.59 -18.61
N ASP A 24 27.80 9.93 -18.91
CA ASP A 24 28.27 8.67 -18.32
C ASP A 24 29.38 8.88 -17.25
N HIS A 25 29.60 10.14 -16.83
CA HIS A 25 30.68 10.55 -15.94
C HIS A 25 32.10 10.25 -16.45
N GLN A 26 32.28 9.99 -17.76
CA GLN A 26 33.59 9.86 -18.40
C GLN A 26 34.02 11.17 -19.07
N TRP A 27 35.31 11.26 -19.40
CA TRP A 27 35.85 12.36 -20.19
C TRP A 27 35.58 12.13 -21.67
N HIS A 28 34.99 13.12 -22.32
CA HIS A 28 34.81 13.17 -23.78
C HIS A 28 35.57 14.34 -24.38
N THR A 29 36.08 14.15 -25.60
CA THR A 29 36.77 15.19 -26.37
C THR A 29 35.86 15.71 -27.48
N VAL A 30 35.65 17.02 -27.55
CA VAL A 30 34.81 17.64 -28.59
C VAL A 30 35.68 18.39 -29.59
N HIS A 31 35.60 17.99 -30.86
CA HIS A 31 36.28 18.63 -31.98
C HIS A 31 35.27 19.40 -32.85
N LEU A 32 35.40 20.72 -32.87
CA LEU A 32 34.59 21.61 -33.69
C LEU A 32 35.44 22.24 -34.79
N VAL A 33 35.06 22.04 -36.05
CA VAL A 33 35.71 22.65 -37.21
C VAL A 33 34.68 23.46 -37.98
N ARG A 34 34.99 24.74 -38.21
CA ARG A 34 34.16 25.64 -39.03
C ARG A 34 34.95 26.08 -40.27
N ARG A 35 34.34 25.91 -41.45
CA ARG A 35 34.83 26.45 -42.73
C ARG A 35 33.70 27.22 -43.41
N ALA A 36 33.79 28.56 -43.41
CA ALA A 36 32.74 29.45 -43.88
C ALA A 36 31.36 29.17 -43.22
N THR A 37 30.42 28.62 -44.01
CA THR A 37 29.05 28.26 -43.57
C THR A 37 28.93 26.79 -43.15
N GLN A 38 29.96 25.96 -43.36
CA GLN A 38 29.96 24.56 -42.95
C GLN A 38 30.51 24.42 -41.53
N ILE A 39 29.79 23.65 -40.72
CA ILE A 39 30.16 23.28 -39.35
C ILE A 39 30.26 21.77 -39.32
N THR A 40 31.38 21.28 -38.83
CA THR A 40 31.64 19.86 -38.57
C THR A 40 31.86 19.68 -37.08
N LEU A 41 31.09 18.79 -36.47
CA LEU A 41 31.20 18.43 -35.06
C LEU A 41 31.58 16.96 -34.95
N GLN A 42 32.57 16.66 -34.12
CA GLN A 42 33.01 15.31 -33.81
C GLN A 42 33.18 15.17 -32.29
N VAL A 43 32.69 14.07 -31.74
CA VAL A 43 32.92 13.69 -30.35
C VAL A 43 33.82 12.46 -30.34
N ASP A 44 34.86 12.49 -29.51
CA ASP A 44 35.89 11.47 -29.40
C ASP A 44 36.47 11.08 -30.78
N LYS A 45 36.43 9.78 -31.13
CA LYS A 45 36.89 9.25 -32.42
C LYS A 45 35.72 8.86 -33.34
N GLU A 46 34.50 9.34 -33.05
CA GLU A 46 33.32 9.05 -33.87
C GLU A 46 33.38 9.74 -35.24
N THR A 47 32.54 9.31 -36.18
CA THR A 47 32.44 9.93 -37.50
C THR A 47 31.97 11.39 -37.38
N PRO A 48 32.69 12.37 -37.97
CA PRO A 48 32.28 13.77 -37.90
C PRO A 48 30.92 14.03 -38.57
N VAL A 49 30.06 14.77 -37.90
CA VAL A 49 28.73 15.16 -38.37
C VAL A 49 28.79 16.55 -38.99
N GLN A 50 28.26 16.71 -40.21
CA GLN A 50 28.13 18.00 -40.89
C GLN A 50 26.70 18.53 -40.79
N GLY A 51 26.55 19.81 -40.41
CA GLY A 51 25.25 20.47 -40.37
C GLY A 51 24.88 21.14 -41.68
N ASP A 52 23.88 20.61 -42.40
CA ASP A 52 23.19 21.33 -43.47
C ASP A 52 21.92 22.01 -42.92
N GLY A 53 21.59 23.18 -43.47
CA GLY A 53 20.65 24.13 -42.87
C GLY A 53 19.21 23.61 -42.76
N GLY A 54 18.86 23.02 -41.61
CA GLY A 54 17.49 22.69 -41.21
C GLY A 54 17.08 23.48 -39.97
N VAL A 55 15.96 24.21 -40.06
CA VAL A 55 15.37 24.97 -38.95
C VAL A 55 14.80 24.00 -37.91
N ARG A 56 15.30 24.06 -36.67
CA ARG A 56 14.55 23.64 -35.47
C ARG A 56 14.73 24.71 -34.39
N GLN A 57 13.66 25.43 -34.10
CA GLN A 57 13.59 26.33 -32.94
C GLN A 57 13.27 25.50 -31.69
N GLY A 58 14.06 25.70 -30.64
CA GLY A 58 13.81 25.21 -29.29
C GLY A 58 14.80 24.13 -28.83
N ARG A 59 15.34 24.31 -27.62
CA ARG A 59 16.03 23.26 -26.84
C ARG A 59 15.21 21.97 -26.93
N PRO A 60 15.81 20.76 -26.95
CA PRO A 60 15.02 19.53 -26.88
C PRO A 60 14.17 19.57 -25.63
N HIS A 61 12.86 19.80 -25.81
CA HIS A 61 11.89 19.87 -24.73
C HIS A 61 11.69 18.44 -24.26
N ARG A 62 12.52 17.98 -23.31
CA ARG A 62 12.25 16.74 -22.60
C ARG A 62 11.06 17.03 -21.68
N PRO A 63 9.91 16.35 -21.85
CA PRO A 63 8.78 16.53 -20.96
C PRO A 63 9.21 16.23 -19.51
N PRO A 64 8.67 16.94 -18.52
CA PRO A 64 8.90 16.57 -17.13
C PRO A 64 8.43 15.13 -16.87
N PRO A 65 8.96 14.46 -15.84
CA PRO A 65 8.39 13.20 -15.37
C PRO A 65 6.88 13.30 -15.17
N VAL A 66 6.16 12.21 -15.35
CA VAL A 66 4.73 12.09 -15.08
C VAL A 66 4.51 11.07 -13.97
N THR A 67 3.57 11.34 -13.06
CA THR A 67 3.17 10.45 -11.97
C THR A 67 1.77 9.89 -12.21
N PHE A 68 1.65 8.56 -12.16
CA PHE A 68 0.39 7.82 -12.13
C PHE A 68 0.05 7.53 -10.67
N LYS A 69 -0.99 8.19 -10.12
CA LYS A 69 -1.26 8.12 -8.67
C LYS A 69 -2.14 6.97 -8.22
N SER A 70 -2.76 6.27 -9.16
CA SER A 70 -3.64 5.13 -8.90
C SER A 70 -3.36 4.05 -9.92
N ARG A 71 -3.55 2.79 -9.55
CA ARG A 71 -3.52 1.65 -10.48
C ARG A 71 -4.64 1.68 -11.53
N SER A 72 -5.63 2.56 -11.38
CA SER A 72 -6.65 2.81 -12.40
C SER A 72 -6.26 3.93 -13.39
N ALA A 73 -5.16 4.64 -13.13
CA ALA A 73 -4.72 5.76 -13.94
C ALA A 73 -3.99 5.28 -15.20
N PHE A 74 -4.26 5.95 -16.31
CA PHE A 74 -3.71 5.71 -17.64
C PHE A 74 -3.77 6.98 -18.50
N VAL A 75 -2.92 6.98 -19.53
CA VAL A 75 -2.88 7.95 -20.62
C VAL A 75 -2.99 7.19 -21.94
N ALA A 76 -3.80 7.67 -22.88
CA ALA A 76 -3.85 7.14 -24.25
C ALA A 76 -3.10 8.08 -25.19
N LEU A 77 -2.01 7.60 -25.77
CA LEU A 77 -1.16 8.29 -26.74
C LEU A 77 -1.51 7.85 -28.17
N PRO A 78 -1.11 8.63 -29.20
CA PRO A 78 -1.19 8.18 -30.59
C PRO A 78 -0.53 6.81 -30.79
N GLN A 79 -1.02 6.09 -31.80
CA GLN A 79 -0.54 4.75 -32.14
C GLN A 79 0.99 4.70 -32.27
N LEU A 80 1.60 3.69 -31.65
CA LEU A 80 3.03 3.47 -31.79
C LEU A 80 3.41 3.06 -33.22
N LYS A 81 4.34 3.81 -33.83
CA LYS A 81 4.89 3.53 -35.16
C LYS A 81 5.96 2.44 -35.10
N ALA A 82 5.55 1.17 -35.03
CA ALA A 82 6.44 0.03 -34.73
C ALA A 82 6.56 -1.05 -35.83
N TYR A 83 6.14 -0.76 -37.07
CA TYR A 83 5.95 -1.76 -38.12
C TYR A 83 7.19 -2.63 -38.39
N SER A 84 8.29 -2.03 -38.87
CA SER A 84 9.53 -2.75 -39.28
C SER A 84 10.64 -2.72 -38.23
N SER A 85 10.66 -1.69 -37.39
CA SER A 85 11.60 -1.49 -36.30
C SER A 85 10.88 -0.80 -35.15
N THR A 86 11.41 -0.95 -33.94
CA THR A 86 10.87 -0.31 -32.75
C THR A 86 12.02 0.03 -31.83
N ASN A 87 12.03 1.26 -31.30
CA ASN A 87 12.91 1.71 -30.25
C ASN A 87 12.08 2.52 -29.25
N ILE A 88 11.88 1.98 -28.07
CA ILE A 88 11.16 2.63 -26.97
C ILE A 88 12.16 2.80 -25.84
N TYR A 89 12.28 4.02 -25.34
CA TYR A 89 13.04 4.31 -24.13
C TYR A 89 12.15 5.04 -23.13
N PHE A 90 12.25 4.65 -21.87
CA PHE A 90 11.66 5.38 -20.76
C PHE A 90 12.42 5.06 -19.48
N GLN A 91 12.26 5.92 -18.48
CA GLN A 91 12.67 5.63 -17.11
C GLN A 91 11.44 5.48 -16.25
N PHE A 92 11.49 4.60 -15.25
CA PHE A 92 10.41 4.46 -14.27
C PHE A 92 10.95 4.44 -12.84
N LYS A 93 10.08 4.78 -11.90
CA LYS A 93 10.33 4.70 -10.45
C LYS A 93 9.05 4.25 -9.77
N THR A 94 9.09 3.21 -8.93
CA THR A 94 7.91 2.71 -8.20
C THR A 94 8.30 1.95 -6.93
N LEU A 95 7.34 1.76 -6.03
CA LEU A 95 7.37 0.80 -4.91
C LEU A 95 6.49 -0.44 -5.17
N GLN A 96 5.58 -0.36 -6.15
CA GLN A 96 4.64 -1.43 -6.44
C GLN A 96 5.36 -2.57 -7.17
N PRO A 97 5.17 -3.83 -6.76
CA PRO A 97 5.82 -4.96 -7.44
C PRO A 97 5.10 -5.37 -8.74
N ASN A 98 3.87 -4.92 -8.97
CA ASN A 98 3.06 -5.34 -10.13
C ASN A 98 2.33 -4.15 -10.75
N GLY A 99 2.21 -4.13 -12.08
CA GLY A 99 1.39 -3.16 -12.80
C GLY A 99 1.70 -3.06 -14.30
N LEU A 100 0.66 -2.80 -15.11
CA LEU A 100 0.80 -2.60 -16.55
C LEU A 100 1.38 -1.21 -16.86
N ILE A 101 2.55 -1.16 -17.53
CA ILE A 101 3.24 0.10 -17.85
C ILE A 101 2.84 0.61 -19.23
N MET A 102 2.78 -0.26 -20.24
CA MET A 102 2.47 0.14 -21.61
C MET A 102 1.70 -0.97 -22.33
N PHE A 103 0.71 -0.61 -23.16
CA PHE A 103 -0.01 -1.56 -24.01
C PHE A 103 -0.49 -0.91 -25.31
N ASN A 104 -0.23 -1.56 -26.45
CA ASN A 104 -0.87 -1.24 -27.73
C ASN A 104 -1.39 -2.53 -28.35
N GLY A 105 -2.70 -2.57 -28.63
CA GLY A 105 -3.30 -3.62 -29.45
C GLY A 105 -2.95 -3.46 -30.93
N GLY A 106 -3.26 -4.48 -31.72
CA GLY A 106 -2.96 -4.53 -33.14
C GLY A 106 -3.97 -5.33 -33.93
N LYS A 107 -3.74 -5.44 -35.23
CA LYS A 107 -4.58 -6.21 -36.14
C LYS A 107 -4.48 -7.70 -35.82
N GLY A 108 -5.62 -8.38 -35.71
CA GLY A 108 -5.64 -9.82 -35.41
C GLY A 108 -5.13 -10.12 -34.00
N HIS A 109 -3.95 -10.74 -33.91
CA HIS A 109 -3.34 -11.12 -32.62
C HIS A 109 -2.11 -10.29 -32.28
N ASP A 110 -1.80 -9.26 -33.06
CA ASP A 110 -0.66 -8.38 -32.86
C ASP A 110 -0.86 -7.52 -31.62
N PHE A 111 0.19 -7.41 -30.79
CA PHE A 111 0.20 -6.48 -29.67
C PHE A 111 1.63 -6.27 -29.16
N LEU A 112 1.81 -5.21 -28.37
CA LEU A 112 2.99 -4.97 -27.53
C LEU A 112 2.54 -4.55 -26.14
N ALA A 113 3.16 -5.14 -25.13
CA ALA A 113 2.93 -4.85 -23.71
C ALA A 113 4.26 -4.77 -22.96
N VAL A 114 4.36 -3.81 -22.06
CA VAL A 114 5.42 -3.74 -21.04
C VAL A 114 4.73 -3.71 -19.68
N GLU A 115 5.13 -4.61 -18.80
CA GLU A 115 4.56 -4.72 -17.45
C GLU A 115 5.62 -5.00 -16.40
N LEU A 116 5.29 -4.65 -15.16
CA LEU A 116 6.06 -5.03 -13.98
C LEU A 116 5.36 -6.23 -13.32
N VAL A 117 6.11 -7.29 -13.05
CA VAL A 117 5.61 -8.52 -12.39
C VAL A 117 6.63 -8.95 -11.34
N ASN A 118 6.20 -9.03 -10.08
CA ASN A 118 7.04 -9.33 -8.92
C ASN A 118 8.34 -8.49 -8.88
N GLY A 119 8.24 -7.21 -9.26
CA GLY A 119 9.34 -6.26 -9.30
C GLY A 119 10.25 -6.38 -10.52
N HIS A 120 9.92 -7.21 -11.51
CA HIS A 120 10.72 -7.37 -12.73
C HIS A 120 9.98 -6.85 -13.96
N ILE A 121 10.71 -6.31 -14.93
CA ILE A 121 10.16 -5.81 -16.18
C ILE A 121 10.01 -6.97 -17.15
N HIS A 122 8.82 -7.04 -17.73
CA HIS A 122 8.45 -8.01 -18.74
C HIS A 122 8.00 -7.30 -20.00
N LEU A 123 8.65 -7.62 -21.11
CA LEU A 123 8.21 -7.26 -22.46
C LEU A 123 7.45 -8.45 -23.04
N ILE A 124 6.21 -8.23 -23.48
CA ILE A 124 5.40 -9.23 -24.16
C ILE A 124 4.94 -8.64 -25.49
N PHE A 125 5.12 -9.37 -26.58
CA PHE A 125 4.64 -8.94 -27.89
C PHE A 125 4.23 -10.14 -28.73
N ASN A 126 3.37 -9.89 -29.72
CA ASN A 126 3.04 -10.86 -30.75
C ASN A 126 3.09 -10.17 -32.10
N LEU A 127 3.76 -10.80 -33.07
CA LEU A 127 3.90 -10.34 -34.46
C LEU A 127 2.88 -11.03 -35.40
N GLY A 128 1.86 -11.68 -34.83
CA GLY A 128 0.81 -12.39 -35.56
C GLY A 128 0.95 -13.92 -35.57
N ASP A 129 2.13 -14.45 -35.19
CA ASP A 129 2.35 -15.90 -35.07
C ASP A 129 2.05 -16.40 -33.64
N ARG A 130 2.89 -16.01 -32.68
CA ARG A 130 2.75 -16.40 -31.27
C ARG A 130 3.32 -15.33 -30.33
N PRO A 131 2.75 -15.17 -29.13
CA PRO A 131 3.32 -14.28 -28.12
C PRO A 131 4.72 -14.72 -27.70
N VAL A 132 5.62 -13.74 -27.60
CA VAL A 132 6.97 -13.86 -27.07
C VAL A 132 7.06 -13.02 -25.81
N ARG A 133 7.69 -13.56 -24.76
CA ARG A 133 7.91 -12.90 -23.49
C ARG A 133 9.39 -12.83 -23.16
N VAL A 134 9.85 -11.66 -22.76
CA VAL A 134 11.23 -11.40 -22.33
C VAL A 134 11.16 -10.76 -20.95
N ARG A 135 11.78 -11.40 -19.95
CA ARG A 135 12.00 -10.82 -18.63
C ARG A 135 13.38 -10.16 -18.59
N ASP A 136 13.51 -9.10 -17.82
CA ASP A 136 14.82 -8.50 -17.55
C ASP A 136 15.76 -9.47 -16.81
N ASN A 137 17.07 -9.19 -16.87
CA ASN A 137 18.12 -10.03 -16.29
C ASN A 137 18.58 -9.56 -14.89
N ASN A 138 17.93 -8.56 -14.28
CA ASN A 138 18.30 -8.10 -12.96
C ASN A 138 17.97 -9.15 -11.90
N LYS A 139 18.87 -9.26 -10.91
CA LYS A 139 18.71 -10.17 -9.75
C LYS A 139 17.78 -9.60 -8.69
N MET A 140 17.84 -8.28 -8.50
CA MET A 140 17.06 -7.59 -7.49
C MET A 140 15.76 -7.05 -8.11
N PRO A 141 14.65 -7.01 -7.34
CA PRO A 141 13.44 -6.33 -7.74
C PRO A 141 13.69 -4.82 -8.00
N LEU A 142 13.04 -4.28 -9.03
CA LEU A 142 13.16 -2.91 -9.53
C LEU A 142 12.12 -1.95 -8.91
N ASN A 143 11.32 -2.43 -7.96
CA ASN A 143 10.38 -1.62 -7.19
C ASN A 143 11.04 -1.07 -5.91
N ASP A 144 12.27 -0.56 -6.04
CA ASP A 144 13.12 -0.09 -4.94
C ASP A 144 13.07 1.44 -4.75
N ASN A 145 12.13 2.12 -5.41
CA ASN A 145 11.99 3.58 -5.46
C ASN A 145 13.20 4.33 -6.02
N LYS A 146 14.00 3.70 -6.89
CA LYS A 146 15.00 4.37 -7.71
C LYS A 146 14.56 4.44 -9.17
N TRP A 147 15.19 5.35 -9.90
CA TRP A 147 14.99 5.44 -11.34
C TRP A 147 15.70 4.29 -12.02
N HIS A 148 14.94 3.51 -12.78
CA HIS A 148 15.44 2.46 -13.65
C HIS A 148 15.19 2.85 -15.11
N ALA A 149 16.18 2.62 -15.97
CA ALA A 149 16.09 2.91 -17.39
C ALA A 149 15.68 1.65 -18.16
N VAL A 150 14.70 1.76 -19.07
CA VAL A 150 14.21 0.64 -19.88
C VAL A 150 14.33 1.00 -21.35
N THR A 151 14.98 0.15 -22.13
CA THR A 151 15.05 0.25 -23.59
C THR A 151 14.50 -1.03 -24.21
N VAL A 152 13.47 -0.89 -25.05
CA VAL A 152 12.95 -1.97 -25.90
C VAL A 152 13.36 -1.67 -27.33
N SER A 153 14.13 -2.57 -27.95
CA SER A 153 14.61 -2.38 -29.32
C SER A 153 14.40 -3.61 -30.19
N ARG A 154 14.03 -3.36 -31.45
CA ARG A 154 13.90 -4.36 -32.52
C ARG A 154 14.87 -4.01 -33.65
N PRO A 155 16.17 -4.33 -33.48
CA PRO A 155 17.20 -3.97 -34.48
C PRO A 155 17.05 -4.74 -35.80
N SER A 156 16.35 -5.88 -35.81
CA SER A 156 16.02 -6.62 -37.02
C SER A 156 14.64 -7.27 -36.90
N LYS A 157 14.10 -7.82 -37.99
CA LYS A 157 12.76 -8.45 -38.02
C LYS A 157 12.54 -9.52 -36.95
N ARG A 158 13.60 -10.23 -36.53
CA ARG A 158 13.51 -11.36 -35.60
C ARG A 158 14.24 -11.14 -34.28
N GLN A 159 15.14 -10.17 -34.20
CA GLN A 159 15.90 -9.93 -32.99
C GLN A 159 15.23 -8.81 -32.19
N HIS A 160 14.96 -9.09 -30.92
CA HIS A 160 14.35 -8.14 -29.98
C HIS A 160 15.18 -8.09 -28.71
N THR A 161 15.33 -6.91 -28.13
CA THR A 161 16.16 -6.68 -26.95
C THR A 161 15.39 -5.88 -25.92
N LEU A 162 15.46 -6.33 -24.66
CA LEU A 162 15.02 -5.59 -23.48
C LEU A 162 16.26 -5.28 -22.66
N MET A 163 16.63 -4.01 -22.58
CA MET A 163 17.70 -3.54 -21.72
C MET A 163 17.08 -2.81 -20.53
N VAL A 164 17.44 -3.23 -19.32
CA VAL A 164 17.03 -2.56 -18.08
C VAL A 164 18.27 -2.20 -17.31
N ASP A 165 18.44 -0.90 -17.06
CA ASP A 165 19.70 -0.28 -16.66
C ASP A 165 20.82 -0.71 -17.61
N ASP A 166 21.81 -1.45 -17.12
CA ASP A 166 22.94 -1.95 -17.92
C ASP A 166 22.78 -3.42 -18.36
N ASN A 167 21.68 -4.07 -17.98
CA ASN A 167 21.46 -5.50 -18.21
C ASN A 167 20.58 -5.75 -19.44
N THR A 168 21.17 -6.33 -20.49
CA THR A 168 20.47 -6.64 -21.74
C THR A 168 19.99 -8.09 -21.78
N ALA A 169 18.69 -8.29 -21.96
CA ALA A 169 18.08 -9.55 -22.38
C ALA A 169 17.80 -9.51 -23.89
N LYS A 170 18.07 -10.61 -24.60
CA LYS A 170 17.86 -10.73 -26.04
C LYS A 170 16.99 -11.95 -26.34
N VAL A 171 16.08 -11.82 -27.30
CA VAL A 171 15.28 -12.93 -27.81
C VAL A 171 15.25 -12.91 -29.33
N ILE A 172 15.20 -14.09 -29.93
CA ILE A 172 14.97 -14.28 -31.35
C ILE A 172 13.57 -14.85 -31.52
N SER A 173 12.66 -14.10 -32.15
CA SER A 173 11.31 -14.59 -32.44
C SER A 173 11.35 -15.57 -33.61
N GLY A 174 10.75 -16.76 -33.41
CA GLY A 174 10.46 -17.69 -34.50
C GLY A 174 9.14 -17.35 -35.19
N GLY A 175 8.96 -17.81 -36.43
CA GLY A 175 7.78 -17.53 -37.24
C GLY A 175 8.10 -16.87 -38.58
N ASN A 176 7.07 -16.64 -39.39
CA ASN A 176 7.18 -16.04 -40.71
C ASN A 176 6.89 -14.54 -40.69
N ASN A 177 6.15 -14.06 -39.67
CA ASN A 177 5.87 -12.66 -39.52
C ASN A 177 7.00 -11.95 -38.78
N GLY A 178 7.45 -10.84 -39.36
CA GLY A 178 8.52 -10.00 -38.80
C GLY A 178 8.10 -8.56 -38.56
N ASN A 179 6.85 -8.22 -38.83
CA ASN A 179 6.31 -6.87 -38.69
C ASN A 179 5.29 -6.85 -37.55
N LEU A 180 5.10 -5.69 -36.93
CA LEU A 180 4.16 -5.50 -35.83
C LEU A 180 3.07 -4.51 -36.26
N ASP A 181 1.88 -5.02 -36.55
CA ASP A 181 0.75 -4.27 -37.09
C ASP A 181 -0.14 -3.73 -35.95
N LEU A 182 0.33 -2.70 -35.25
CA LEU A 182 -0.42 -2.04 -34.19
C LEU A 182 -1.61 -1.23 -34.72
N GLN A 183 -2.64 -1.04 -33.89
CA GLN A 183 -3.85 -0.28 -34.18
C GLN A 183 -4.35 0.45 -32.93
N GLY A 184 -4.98 1.61 -33.13
CA GLY A 184 -5.58 2.38 -32.04
C GLY A 184 -4.54 3.04 -31.13
N PHE A 185 -4.93 3.36 -29.90
CA PHE A 185 -4.08 4.10 -28.98
C PHE A 185 -2.97 3.25 -28.35
N LEU A 186 -1.85 3.89 -28.07
CA LEU A 186 -0.84 3.39 -27.15
C LEU A 186 -1.21 3.81 -25.74
N TYR A 187 -1.54 2.87 -24.88
CA TYR A 187 -1.83 3.15 -23.48
C TYR A 187 -0.57 3.12 -22.64
N LEU A 188 -0.42 4.11 -21.75
CA LEU A 188 0.68 4.26 -20.79
C LEU A 188 0.09 4.31 -19.37
N GLY A 189 0.72 3.61 -18.43
CA GLY A 189 0.37 3.57 -17.01
C GLY A 189 -0.81 2.66 -16.65
N GLY A 190 -1.64 2.24 -17.60
CA GLY A 190 -2.78 1.37 -17.35
C GLY A 190 -3.73 1.33 -18.54
N LEU A 191 -4.94 0.82 -18.32
CA LEU A 191 -6.02 0.75 -19.31
C LEU A 191 -7.35 1.21 -18.72
N PRO A 192 -8.33 1.58 -19.57
CA PRO A 192 -9.74 1.59 -19.19
C PRO A 192 -10.15 0.27 -18.50
N PRO A 193 -10.94 0.31 -17.40
CA PRO A 193 -11.25 -0.88 -16.59
C PRO A 193 -11.84 -2.06 -17.38
N ASP A 194 -12.69 -1.78 -18.36
CA ASP A 194 -13.34 -2.76 -19.23
C ASP A 194 -12.35 -3.51 -20.13
N MET A 195 -11.26 -2.85 -20.53
CA MET A 195 -10.25 -3.42 -21.44
C MET A 195 -9.36 -4.48 -20.79
N TYR A 196 -9.19 -4.50 -19.46
CA TYR A 196 -8.35 -5.52 -18.79
C TYR A 196 -8.85 -6.94 -19.03
N THR A 197 -10.17 -7.11 -19.21
CA THR A 197 -10.78 -8.42 -19.51
C THR A 197 -10.41 -8.96 -20.89
N SER A 198 -10.02 -8.06 -21.80
CA SER A 198 -9.68 -8.36 -23.19
C SER A 198 -8.17 -8.46 -23.44
N LEU A 199 -7.35 -8.31 -22.39
CA LEU A 199 -5.90 -8.46 -22.50
C LEU A 199 -5.52 -9.87 -22.97
N PRO A 200 -4.47 -10.02 -23.81
CA PRO A 200 -3.90 -11.32 -24.12
C PRO A 200 -3.52 -12.07 -22.84
N ARG A 201 -3.85 -13.36 -22.76
CA ARG A 201 -3.61 -14.20 -21.56
C ARG A 201 -2.17 -14.21 -21.03
N HIS A 202 -1.20 -13.86 -21.87
CA HIS A 202 0.22 -13.84 -21.56
C HIS A 202 0.68 -12.56 -20.83
N VAL A 203 -0.16 -11.52 -20.83
CA VAL A 203 0.00 -10.33 -19.99
C VAL A 203 -0.61 -10.66 -18.64
N GLU A 204 0.17 -10.56 -17.55
CA GLU A 204 -0.27 -10.95 -16.21
C GLU A 204 -1.00 -9.83 -15.47
N SER A 205 -0.63 -8.59 -15.73
CA SER A 205 -1.16 -7.42 -15.04
C SER A 205 -2.67 -7.29 -15.25
N ARG A 206 -3.40 -7.10 -14.16
CA ARG A 206 -4.86 -6.81 -14.14
C ARG A 206 -5.17 -5.44 -13.55
N THR A 207 -4.13 -4.68 -13.26
CA THR A 207 -4.19 -3.29 -12.80
C THR A 207 -3.05 -2.52 -13.45
N GLY A 208 -3.18 -1.20 -13.50
CA GLY A 208 -2.18 -0.29 -14.06
C GLY A 208 -0.96 -0.12 -13.15
N PHE A 209 0.07 0.48 -13.72
CA PHE A 209 1.25 0.96 -13.04
C PHE A 209 0.93 2.18 -12.18
N GLU A 210 1.42 2.15 -10.94
CA GLU A 210 1.41 3.29 -10.03
C GLU A 210 2.87 3.63 -9.73
N GLY A 211 3.27 4.86 -10.05
CA GLY A 211 4.67 5.22 -10.09
C GLY A 211 4.94 6.47 -10.91
N CYS A 212 6.21 6.73 -11.20
CA CYS A 212 6.61 7.76 -12.15
C CYS A 212 7.14 7.15 -13.44
N ILE A 213 6.90 7.84 -14.55
CA ILE A 213 7.54 7.60 -15.84
C ILE A 213 8.22 8.90 -16.29
N ALA A 214 9.44 8.81 -16.80
CA ALA A 214 10.19 9.96 -17.30
C ALA A 214 10.93 9.62 -18.59
N SER A 215 11.39 10.66 -19.29
CA SER A 215 12.22 10.53 -20.49
C SER A 215 11.61 9.59 -21.53
N LEU A 216 10.29 9.65 -21.74
CA LEU A 216 9.60 8.81 -22.73
C LEU A 216 10.08 9.19 -24.14
N ASP A 217 10.55 8.20 -24.88
CA ASP A 217 10.97 8.29 -26.27
C ASP A 217 10.38 7.08 -27.02
N LEU A 218 9.60 7.38 -28.05
CA LEU A 218 8.91 6.43 -28.92
C LEU A 218 9.43 6.62 -30.35
N ASN A 219 10.45 5.86 -30.72
CA ASN A 219 11.12 5.90 -32.03
C ASN A 219 11.68 7.28 -32.41
N GLY A 220 12.23 8.01 -31.44
CA GLY A 220 12.78 9.36 -31.62
C GLY A 220 11.75 10.47 -31.41
N GLU A 221 10.48 10.15 -31.19
CA GLU A 221 9.45 11.11 -30.77
C GLU A 221 9.34 11.10 -29.24
N ALA A 222 9.41 12.27 -28.61
CA ALA A 222 9.30 12.43 -27.15
C ALA A 222 7.96 13.08 -26.77
N PRO A 223 6.83 12.34 -26.79
CA PRO A 223 5.52 12.90 -26.46
C PRO A 223 5.46 13.28 -24.98
N ASP A 224 4.79 14.39 -24.68
CA ASP A 224 4.43 14.78 -23.31
C ASP A 224 3.15 14.04 -22.88
N PRO A 225 3.19 13.08 -21.94
CA PRO A 225 2.01 12.32 -21.53
C PRO A 225 0.93 13.14 -20.82
N VAL A 226 1.24 14.37 -20.40
CA VAL A 226 0.28 15.33 -19.82
C VAL A 226 0.15 16.58 -20.68
N GLY A 227 0.62 16.52 -21.93
CA GLY A 227 0.52 17.60 -22.89
C GLY A 227 -0.90 17.84 -23.39
N LYS A 228 -1.13 19.00 -24.01
CA LYS A 228 -2.44 19.40 -24.54
C LYS A 228 -2.94 18.52 -25.70
N ASP A 229 -2.01 17.87 -26.40
CA ASP A 229 -2.31 17.07 -27.59
C ASP A 229 -2.65 15.61 -27.26
N VAL A 230 -2.74 15.25 -25.98
CA VAL A 230 -3.03 13.89 -25.53
C VAL A 230 -4.53 13.59 -25.67
N PRO A 231 -4.92 12.58 -26.47
CA PRO A 231 -6.33 12.27 -26.74
C PRO A 231 -7.19 11.94 -25.52
N LEU A 232 -6.63 11.22 -24.53
CA LEU A 232 -7.36 10.80 -23.34
C LEU A 232 -6.41 10.63 -22.16
N ILE A 233 -6.74 11.29 -21.05
CA ILE A 233 -6.04 11.18 -19.77
C ILE A 233 -7.09 10.83 -18.72
N SER A 234 -6.86 9.77 -17.96
CA SER A 234 -7.66 9.47 -16.76
C SER A 234 -7.07 10.16 -15.52
N SER A 235 -7.90 10.39 -14.52
CA SER A 235 -7.45 10.96 -13.24
C SER A 235 -7.16 9.81 -12.24
N PRO A 236 -6.06 9.86 -11.45
CA PRO A 236 -5.18 11.01 -11.22
C PRO A 236 -3.78 10.84 -11.86
N VAL A 237 -3.51 11.56 -12.95
CA VAL A 237 -2.19 11.67 -13.61
C VAL A 237 -1.67 13.11 -13.49
N PHE A 238 -0.42 13.30 -13.04
CA PHE A 238 0.14 14.63 -12.76
C PHE A 238 1.55 14.78 -13.35
N SER A 239 1.89 16.01 -13.76
CA SER A 239 3.27 16.39 -14.07
C SER A 239 4.12 16.43 -12.79
N GLY A 240 5.40 16.08 -12.92
CA GLY A 240 6.36 15.96 -11.83
C GLY A 240 6.52 14.53 -11.31
N CYS A 241 7.59 14.32 -10.54
CA CYS A 241 7.88 13.07 -9.84
C CYS A 241 8.57 13.35 -8.49
N ASP A 242 7.91 14.18 -7.68
CA ASP A 242 8.42 14.59 -6.36
C ASP A 242 8.37 13.45 -5.31
N GLY A 243 7.96 12.25 -5.73
CA GLY A 243 7.66 11.14 -4.82
C GLY A 243 6.39 11.47 -4.01
N PRO A 244 6.17 10.81 -2.86
CA PRO A 244 5.01 11.10 -2.04
C PRO A 244 5.00 12.56 -1.60
N SER A 245 4.00 13.32 -2.09
CA SER A 245 3.79 14.72 -1.72
C SER A 245 3.44 14.90 -0.24
N THR A 246 3.01 13.83 0.42
CA THR A 246 2.81 13.78 1.87
C THR A 246 3.64 12.65 2.48
N LYS A 247 4.62 13.06 3.29
CA LYS A 247 5.44 12.13 4.06
C LYS A 247 4.81 11.86 5.41
N CYS A 248 5.11 10.70 5.97
CA CYS A 248 4.88 10.47 7.39
C CYS A 248 5.60 11.53 8.21
N HIS A 249 4.85 12.17 9.09
CA HIS A 249 5.32 13.15 10.06
C HIS A 249 4.68 12.82 11.40
N ARG A 250 5.23 13.37 12.50
CA ARG A 250 4.82 12.98 13.87
C ARG A 250 3.31 13.14 14.14
N ASN A 251 2.66 14.09 13.46
CA ASN A 251 1.24 14.41 13.65
C ASN A 251 0.35 13.90 12.51
N ALA A 252 0.88 13.01 11.64
CA ALA A 252 0.14 12.47 10.51
C ALA A 252 -1.07 11.63 10.95
N CYS A 253 -0.91 10.94 12.10
CA CYS A 253 -1.89 10.05 12.70
C CYS A 253 -2.14 10.49 14.14
N ALA A 254 -3.40 10.58 14.54
CA ALA A 254 -3.81 10.91 15.91
C ALA A 254 -3.73 9.68 16.84
N ASN A 255 -3.88 9.92 18.14
CA ASN A 255 -4.10 8.88 19.17
C ASN A 255 -3.06 7.74 19.21
N GLY A 256 -1.82 8.04 18.86
CA GLY A 256 -0.72 7.06 18.81
C GLY A 256 -0.73 6.16 17.58
N GLY A 257 -1.53 6.50 16.55
CA GLY A 257 -1.58 5.77 15.28
C GLY A 257 -0.22 5.71 14.60
N THR A 258 0.12 4.55 14.05
CA THR A 258 1.40 4.37 13.35
C THR A 258 1.27 4.87 11.91
N CYS A 259 2.02 5.91 11.57
CA CYS A 259 2.08 6.38 10.20
C CYS A 259 2.87 5.41 9.31
N VAL A 260 2.22 4.91 8.27
CA VAL A 260 2.80 4.02 7.26
C VAL A 260 2.95 4.80 5.96
N GLN A 261 4.19 4.98 5.51
CA GLN A 261 4.49 5.70 4.28
C GLN A 261 4.00 4.92 3.05
N GLN A 262 3.21 5.58 2.20
CA GLN A 262 2.78 5.07 0.88
C GLN A 262 3.46 5.85 -0.25
N TRP A 263 3.22 5.45 -1.50
CA TRP A 263 3.84 6.04 -2.69
C TRP A 263 3.45 7.50 -2.94
N ASN A 264 2.18 7.87 -2.73
CA ASN A 264 1.68 9.25 -2.90
C ASN A 264 1.10 9.88 -1.63
N SER A 265 1.03 9.10 -0.56
CA SER A 265 0.40 9.50 0.69
C SER A 265 1.06 8.82 1.87
N TYR A 266 0.47 8.99 3.04
CA TYR A 266 0.61 8.05 4.14
C TYR A 266 -0.76 7.41 4.43
N SER A 267 -0.72 6.31 5.18
CA SER A 267 -1.90 5.72 5.82
C SER A 267 -1.63 5.58 7.31
N CYS A 268 -2.66 5.66 8.13
CA CYS A 268 -2.51 5.43 9.56
C CYS A 268 -2.97 4.03 9.94
N ASN A 269 -2.10 3.28 10.62
CA ASN A 269 -2.51 2.06 11.31
C ASN A 269 -3.07 2.44 12.68
N CYS A 270 -4.38 2.24 12.84
CA CYS A 270 -5.13 2.59 14.05
C CYS A 270 -5.37 1.39 14.98
N ASP A 271 -4.84 0.20 14.68
CA ASP A 271 -5.14 -1.05 15.38
C ASP A 271 -4.82 -1.00 16.88
N MET A 272 -3.79 -0.23 17.26
CA MET A 272 -3.39 -0.06 18.65
C MET A 272 -3.87 1.28 19.24
N THR A 273 -4.93 1.90 18.71
CA THR A 273 -5.35 3.25 19.16
C THR A 273 -6.70 3.31 19.86
N SER A 274 -7.57 2.30 19.70
CA SER A 274 -9.03 2.32 19.95
C SER A 274 -9.86 3.25 19.05
N PHE A 275 -9.22 4.02 18.16
CA PHE A 275 -9.87 4.87 17.18
C PHE A 275 -9.85 4.25 15.78
N THR A 276 -10.61 4.85 14.87
CA THR A 276 -10.72 4.41 13.47
C THR A 276 -10.55 5.58 12.51
N GLY A 277 -10.81 5.32 11.23
CA GLY A 277 -10.73 6.32 10.17
C GLY A 277 -9.34 6.48 9.58
N PRO A 278 -9.19 7.35 8.57
CA PRO A 278 -7.95 7.50 7.80
C PRO A 278 -6.78 8.08 8.60
N THR A 279 -7.08 8.79 9.70
CA THR A 279 -6.08 9.45 10.56
C THR A 279 -6.14 9.03 12.03
N CYS A 280 -6.91 7.99 12.36
CA CYS A 280 -7.13 7.52 13.73
C CYS A 280 -7.78 8.57 14.66
N SER A 281 -8.61 9.46 14.10
CA SER A 281 -9.32 10.51 14.86
C SER A 281 -10.81 10.22 15.02
N ASP A 282 -11.34 9.26 14.26
CA ASP A 282 -12.77 8.98 14.23
C ASP A 282 -13.13 8.03 15.40
N GLU A 283 -14.28 8.26 16.02
CA GLU A 283 -14.79 7.37 17.07
C GLU A 283 -15.05 5.97 16.50
N SER A 284 -14.56 4.94 17.19
CA SER A 284 -14.83 3.55 16.83
C SER A 284 -16.18 3.09 17.36
N THR A 285 -16.72 2.02 16.75
CA THR A 285 -17.90 1.31 17.26
C THR A 285 -17.75 1.00 18.75
N ALA A 286 -18.78 1.36 19.50
CA ALA A 286 -18.81 1.25 20.96
C ALA A 286 -20.10 0.58 21.44
N TYR A 287 -19.98 -0.21 22.49
CA TYR A 287 -21.10 -0.87 23.15
C TYR A 287 -21.13 -0.53 24.63
N GLU A 288 -22.33 -0.21 25.13
CA GLU A 288 -22.67 -0.10 26.54
C GLU A 288 -22.98 -1.50 27.08
N PHE A 289 -22.36 -1.87 28.20
CA PHE A 289 -22.70 -3.02 29.02
C PHE A 289 -23.41 -2.51 30.27
N GLY A 290 -24.73 -2.71 30.34
CA GLY A 290 -25.60 -2.13 31.35
C GLY A 290 -25.67 -2.92 32.66
N GLY A 291 -26.55 -2.48 33.56
CA GLY A 291 -26.72 -3.06 34.90
C GLY A 291 -27.20 -4.52 34.89
N GLY A 292 -27.93 -4.94 33.86
CA GLY A 292 -28.58 -6.24 33.70
C GLY A 292 -27.66 -7.38 33.24
N ALA A 293 -26.33 -7.24 33.36
CA ALA A 293 -25.29 -8.17 32.93
C ALA A 293 -25.40 -8.59 31.45
N GLY A 294 -24.39 -8.22 30.67
CA GLY A 294 -24.32 -8.48 29.24
C GLY A 294 -23.04 -9.23 28.86
N ILE A 295 -23.11 -10.03 27.80
CA ILE A 295 -21.93 -10.66 27.21
C ILE A 295 -22.05 -10.70 25.69
N MET A 296 -20.98 -10.30 25.02
CA MET A 296 -20.80 -10.48 23.59
C MET A 296 -19.76 -11.60 23.38
N THR A 297 -20.02 -12.49 22.43
CA THR A 297 -19.17 -13.63 22.13
C THR A 297 -18.82 -13.63 20.65
N PHE A 298 -17.53 -13.60 20.33
CA PHE A 298 -17.01 -13.82 18.98
C PHE A 298 -16.42 -15.23 18.88
N GLN A 299 -16.85 -15.98 17.88
CA GLN A 299 -16.45 -17.36 17.65
C GLN A 299 -15.60 -17.46 16.38
N TYR A 300 -14.38 -17.98 16.50
CA TYR A 300 -13.60 -18.35 15.33
C TYR A 300 -14.26 -19.56 14.63
N PRO A 301 -14.31 -19.58 13.29
CA PRO A 301 -14.91 -20.68 12.55
C PRO A 301 -14.29 -22.03 12.92
N GLU A 302 -15.13 -23.07 13.08
CA GLU A 302 -14.66 -24.41 13.40
C GLU A 302 -13.62 -24.91 12.38
N GLY A 303 -12.54 -25.51 12.87
CA GLY A 303 -11.42 -25.96 12.03
C GLY A 303 -10.50 -24.83 11.51
N ARG A 304 -10.76 -23.57 11.86
CA ARG A 304 -9.91 -22.40 11.54
C ARG A 304 -9.48 -21.64 12.80
N TRP A 305 -9.19 -22.36 13.86
CA TRP A 305 -8.69 -21.79 15.11
C TRP A 305 -7.20 -21.47 14.97
N PRO A 306 -6.78 -20.20 15.07
CA PRO A 306 -5.40 -19.83 14.85
C PRO A 306 -4.50 -20.27 16.01
N ASP A 307 -3.29 -20.71 15.66
CA ASP A 307 -2.17 -20.89 16.58
C ASP A 307 -1.26 -19.66 16.48
N THR A 308 -1.09 -18.90 17.56
CA THR A 308 -0.35 -17.64 17.52
C THR A 308 0.91 -17.69 18.39
N ARG A 309 2.02 -17.16 17.87
CA ARG A 309 3.21 -16.82 18.67
C ARG A 309 3.25 -15.35 19.07
N ARG A 310 2.40 -14.53 18.47
CA ARG A 310 2.31 -13.10 18.74
C ARG A 310 0.84 -12.72 18.75
N ASP A 311 0.42 -12.02 19.81
CA ASP A 311 -0.94 -11.50 19.92
C ASP A 311 -0.90 -9.98 20.12
N LEU A 312 -1.85 -9.30 19.50
CA LEU A 312 -2.08 -7.86 19.60
C LEU A 312 -3.51 -7.64 20.05
N LEU A 313 -3.68 -6.89 21.13
CA LEU A 313 -4.97 -6.52 21.66
C LEU A 313 -4.97 -5.02 22.00
N ALA A 314 -5.97 -4.29 21.53
CA ALA A 314 -6.23 -2.94 22.00
C ALA A 314 -7.73 -2.67 22.07
N LEU A 315 -8.14 -1.85 23.04
CA LEU A 315 -9.50 -1.35 23.17
C LEU A 315 -9.52 -0.07 23.99
N GLY A 316 -10.54 0.73 23.76
CA GLY A 316 -10.91 1.84 24.63
C GLY A 316 -12.06 1.44 25.54
N PHE A 317 -12.10 2.00 26.74
CA PHE A 317 -13.16 1.68 27.71
C PHE A 317 -13.42 2.81 28.68
N MET A 318 -14.60 2.76 29.32
CA MET A 318 -14.99 3.64 30.41
C MET A 318 -15.73 2.82 31.46
N THR A 319 -15.41 3.00 32.73
CA THR A 319 -16.10 2.30 33.82
C THR A 319 -15.90 3.00 35.16
N SER A 320 -16.77 2.68 36.12
CA SER A 320 -16.64 3.01 37.54
C SER A 320 -16.48 1.77 38.43
N GLN A 321 -16.37 0.58 37.83
CA GLN A 321 -16.24 -0.66 38.57
C GLN A 321 -14.82 -0.86 39.10
N GLU A 322 -14.73 -1.34 40.34
CA GLU A 322 -13.46 -1.74 40.95
C GLU A 322 -13.01 -3.12 40.45
N ASP A 323 -13.94 -4.04 40.18
CA ASP A 323 -13.61 -5.40 39.75
C ASP A 323 -14.53 -5.89 38.62
N ALA A 324 -13.94 -6.34 37.50
CA ALA A 324 -14.67 -6.92 36.38
C ALA A 324 -13.75 -7.73 35.45
N VAL A 325 -14.32 -8.68 34.71
CA VAL A 325 -13.65 -9.27 33.54
C VAL A 325 -14.13 -8.54 32.30
N MET A 326 -13.22 -7.93 31.55
CA MET A 326 -13.55 -7.20 30.33
C MET A 326 -13.54 -8.12 29.12
N LEU A 327 -12.48 -8.93 28.99
CA LEU A 327 -12.29 -9.85 27.88
C LEU A 327 -11.74 -11.19 28.35
N ARG A 328 -12.17 -12.27 27.71
CA ARG A 328 -11.57 -13.60 27.88
C ARG A 328 -11.50 -14.33 26.55
N LEU A 329 -10.29 -14.72 26.14
CA LEU A 329 -10.04 -15.56 24.97
C LEU A 329 -9.67 -16.97 25.41
N ASP A 330 -10.45 -17.97 25.00
CA ASP A 330 -10.24 -19.38 25.34
C ASP A 330 -9.73 -20.20 24.14
N SER A 331 -8.87 -21.17 24.39
CA SER A 331 -8.54 -22.25 23.45
C SER A 331 -9.68 -23.25 23.25
N ALA A 332 -9.75 -23.87 22.07
CA ALA A 332 -10.68 -24.95 21.78
C ALA A 332 -10.26 -26.29 22.42
N ASN A 333 -8.95 -26.57 22.47
CA ASN A 333 -8.41 -27.91 22.71
C ASN A 333 -7.28 -27.94 23.74
N SER A 334 -6.95 -26.81 24.36
CA SER A 334 -5.96 -26.71 25.43
C SER A 334 -6.53 -25.88 26.58
N ASN A 335 -5.73 -25.72 27.63
CA ASN A 335 -6.06 -24.79 28.72
C ASN A 335 -5.51 -23.39 28.46
N ASP A 336 -5.03 -23.09 27.24
CA ASP A 336 -4.48 -21.79 26.91
C ASP A 336 -5.58 -20.72 26.94
N TYR A 337 -5.28 -19.58 27.56
CA TYR A 337 -6.20 -18.46 27.61
C TYR A 337 -5.48 -17.11 27.78
N MET A 338 -6.20 -16.04 27.46
CA MET A 338 -5.85 -14.67 27.83
C MET A 338 -7.09 -14.00 28.44
N GLU A 339 -6.93 -13.27 29.53
CA GLU A 339 -8.01 -12.58 30.24
C GLU A 339 -7.58 -11.16 30.61
N LEU A 340 -8.35 -10.17 30.15
CA LEU A 340 -8.19 -8.77 30.54
C LEU A 340 -9.23 -8.44 31.61
N GLU A 341 -8.77 -7.94 32.74
CA GLU A 341 -9.60 -7.70 33.91
C GLU A 341 -9.24 -6.39 34.62
N ILE A 342 -10.20 -5.91 35.39
CA ILE A 342 -10.05 -4.84 36.36
C ILE A 342 -10.02 -5.49 37.74
N VAL A 343 -9.02 -5.13 38.53
CA VAL A 343 -8.84 -5.57 39.92
C VAL A 343 -8.47 -4.37 40.77
N ASP A 344 -9.28 -4.08 41.78
CA ASP A 344 -9.16 -2.85 42.60
C ASP A 344 -8.93 -1.61 41.71
N GLY A 345 -9.78 -1.42 40.69
CA GLY A 345 -9.74 -0.26 39.80
C GLY A 345 -8.51 -0.14 38.88
N ASN A 346 -7.63 -1.15 38.85
CA ASN A 346 -6.45 -1.19 37.98
C ASN A 346 -6.58 -2.27 36.91
N ILE A 347 -5.94 -2.08 35.75
CA ILE A 347 -5.98 -3.04 34.64
C ILE A 347 -4.90 -4.12 34.77
N PHE A 348 -5.32 -5.36 34.61
CA PHE A 348 -4.45 -6.52 34.50
C PHE A 348 -4.80 -7.38 33.29
N MET A 349 -3.76 -7.91 32.64
CA MET A 349 -3.85 -9.01 31.69
C MET A 349 -3.23 -10.25 32.33
N VAL A 350 -3.91 -11.38 32.22
CA VAL A 350 -3.42 -12.69 32.61
C VAL A 350 -3.39 -13.58 31.38
N TYR A 351 -2.24 -14.16 31.06
CA TYR A 351 -2.12 -15.10 29.95
C TYR A 351 -1.44 -16.40 30.38
N ASN A 352 -1.91 -17.51 29.81
CA ASN A 352 -1.36 -18.85 30.02
C ASN A 352 -1.30 -19.58 28.68
N MET A 353 -0.10 -20.02 28.28
CA MET A 353 0.18 -20.72 27.01
C MET A 353 0.46 -22.22 27.23
N GLY A 354 -0.05 -22.79 28.32
CA GLY A 354 0.09 -24.19 28.69
C GLY A 354 1.14 -24.49 29.76
N THR A 355 1.64 -23.47 30.47
CA THR A 355 2.64 -23.63 31.55
C THR A 355 2.10 -23.15 32.88
N GLU A 356 2.08 -21.84 33.09
CA GLU A 356 1.54 -21.18 34.27
C GLU A 356 0.92 -19.84 33.89
N ASP A 357 0.22 -19.23 34.85
CA ASP A 357 -0.43 -17.93 34.65
C ASP A 357 0.58 -16.79 34.81
N HIS A 358 0.59 -15.88 33.83
CA HIS A 358 1.47 -14.71 33.83
C HIS A 358 0.67 -13.42 33.95
N PRO A 359 0.48 -12.88 35.17
CA PRO A 359 -0.14 -11.57 35.35
C PRO A 359 0.82 -10.45 34.98
N ILE A 360 0.30 -9.44 34.28
CA ILE A 360 0.94 -8.17 33.96
C ILE A 360 -0.10 -7.05 34.00
N GLY A 361 0.21 -5.93 34.62
CA GLY A 361 -0.73 -4.80 34.76
C GLY A 361 -0.01 -3.52 35.15
N GLU A 362 -0.78 -2.44 35.28
CA GLU A 362 -0.31 -1.14 35.75
C GLU A 362 -1.07 -0.76 37.03
N VAL A 363 -0.37 -0.73 38.16
CA VAL A 363 -0.96 -0.44 39.48
C VAL A 363 -1.01 1.04 39.81
N MET A 364 -0.31 1.88 39.03
CA MET A 364 -0.29 3.32 39.23
C MET A 364 -1.37 4.05 38.43
N ALA A 365 -2.08 3.35 37.55
CA ALA A 365 -3.13 3.90 36.70
C ALA A 365 -4.50 3.36 37.15
N LYS A 366 -5.20 4.14 37.98
CA LYS A 366 -6.62 3.88 38.30
C LYS A 366 -7.46 4.25 37.08
N VAL A 367 -8.30 3.32 36.63
CA VAL A 367 -9.10 3.43 35.39
C VAL A 367 -10.61 3.41 35.63
N ASN A 368 -11.01 3.36 36.89
CA ASN A 368 -12.40 3.28 37.33
C ASN A 368 -12.97 4.66 37.70
N ASP A 369 -12.49 5.71 37.05
CA ASP A 369 -12.83 7.11 37.29
C ASP A 369 -13.97 7.62 36.37
N GLY A 370 -14.49 6.77 35.50
CA GLY A 370 -15.57 7.09 34.58
C GLY A 370 -15.15 7.90 33.35
N ILE A 371 -13.86 8.08 33.08
CA ILE A 371 -13.38 8.67 31.82
C ILE A 371 -12.84 7.62 30.86
N TYR A 372 -12.48 8.05 29.65
CA TYR A 372 -12.04 7.16 28.57
C TYR A 372 -10.57 6.81 28.70
N HIS A 373 -10.29 5.50 28.77
CA HIS A 373 -8.95 4.94 28.81
C HIS A 373 -8.72 4.00 27.63
N VAL A 374 -7.46 3.83 27.23
CA VAL A 374 -7.02 2.89 26.19
C VAL A 374 -6.03 1.90 26.79
N VAL A 375 -6.28 0.61 26.62
CA VAL A 375 -5.33 -0.46 26.95
C VAL A 375 -4.75 -1.07 25.69
N ARG A 376 -3.44 -1.29 25.69
CA ARG A 376 -2.67 -1.92 24.63
C ARG A 376 -1.90 -3.10 25.20
N PHE A 377 -2.11 -4.29 24.66
CA PHE A 377 -1.40 -5.51 25.04
C PHE A 377 -0.73 -6.15 23.82
N ILE A 378 0.53 -6.55 23.99
CA ILE A 378 1.31 -7.26 22.97
C ILE A 378 1.95 -8.47 23.63
N ARG A 379 1.69 -9.67 23.11
CA ARG A 379 2.41 -10.90 23.48
C ARG A 379 3.36 -11.28 22.35
N SER A 380 4.58 -11.71 22.68
CA SER A 380 5.55 -12.27 21.74
C SER A 380 6.24 -13.46 22.40
N GLY A 381 5.83 -14.68 22.01
CA GLY A 381 6.20 -15.91 22.67
C GLY A 381 5.69 -15.94 24.12
N SER A 382 6.59 -16.21 25.06
CA SER A 382 6.28 -16.14 26.50
C SER A 382 6.26 -14.71 27.04
N ASN A 383 6.84 -13.75 26.32
CA ASN A 383 6.99 -12.38 26.80
C ASN A 383 5.76 -11.55 26.44
N ALA A 384 5.47 -10.53 27.25
CA ALA A 384 4.36 -9.64 26.99
C ALA A 384 4.62 -8.22 27.47
N THR A 385 3.88 -7.27 26.89
CA THR A 385 3.84 -5.88 27.32
C THR A 385 2.40 -5.40 27.44
N VAL A 386 2.15 -4.54 28.42
CA VAL A 386 0.88 -3.83 28.58
C VAL A 386 1.15 -2.34 28.77
N GLN A 387 0.32 -1.51 28.16
CA GLN A 387 0.36 -0.06 28.31
C GLN A 387 -1.07 0.46 28.48
N ILE A 388 -1.27 1.32 29.46
CA ILE A 388 -2.53 2.03 29.71
C ILE A 388 -2.29 3.50 29.36
N ASP A 389 -3.12 4.07 28.49
CA ASP A 389 -3.01 5.45 28.01
C ASP A 389 -1.58 5.80 27.56
N ASP A 390 -1.01 6.84 28.16
CA ASP A 390 0.36 7.31 27.96
C ASP A 390 1.30 6.93 29.13
N TYR A 391 0.88 6.03 30.02
CA TYR A 391 1.75 5.49 31.07
C TYR A 391 2.89 4.65 30.47
N GLU A 392 3.90 4.38 31.31
CA GLU A 392 5.04 3.56 30.93
C GLU A 392 4.61 2.16 30.49
N VAL A 393 5.27 1.64 29.45
CA VAL A 393 5.05 0.26 29.00
C VAL A 393 5.58 -0.70 30.06
N ARG A 394 4.69 -1.49 30.65
CA ARG A 394 5.06 -2.59 31.54
C ARG A 394 5.40 -3.82 30.73
N SER A 395 6.47 -4.51 31.10
CA SER A 395 6.97 -5.70 30.41
C SER A 395 7.06 -6.89 31.35
N LYS A 396 6.64 -8.06 30.87
CA LYS A 396 6.75 -9.35 31.54
C LYS A 396 7.65 -10.26 30.71
N ASN A 397 8.71 -10.75 31.33
CA ASN A 397 9.64 -11.73 30.76
C ASN A 397 9.71 -12.95 31.69
N PRO A 398 8.81 -13.93 31.55
CA PRO A 398 8.79 -15.12 32.38
C PRO A 398 10.13 -15.87 32.34
N LYS A 399 10.54 -16.42 33.49
CA LYS A 399 11.79 -17.19 33.62
C LYS A 399 11.50 -18.69 33.51
N GLY A 400 12.54 -19.47 33.23
CA GLY A 400 12.44 -20.93 33.15
C GLY A 400 11.91 -21.43 31.79
N HIS A 401 11.48 -22.69 31.76
CA HIS A 401 10.92 -23.30 30.55
C HIS A 401 9.48 -22.81 30.34
N GLN A 402 9.25 -22.10 29.25
CA GLN A 402 7.97 -21.47 28.94
C GLN A 402 7.53 -21.84 27.53
N LEU A 403 6.27 -22.25 27.39
CA LEU A 403 5.64 -22.45 26.09
C LEU A 403 5.31 -21.09 25.45
N SER A 404 5.38 -21.02 24.13
CA SER A 404 5.34 -19.75 23.39
C SER A 404 4.15 -19.58 22.45
N VAL A 405 3.33 -20.62 22.29
CA VAL A 405 2.23 -20.67 21.32
C VAL A 405 0.91 -20.67 22.08
N PHE A 406 -0.01 -19.77 21.72
CA PHE A 406 -1.42 -19.91 22.09
C PHE A 406 -2.04 -20.85 21.04
N ASN A 407 -2.41 -22.04 21.45
CA ASN A 407 -2.98 -23.05 20.58
C ASN A 407 -4.49 -22.88 20.41
N ALA A 408 -4.95 -22.99 19.17
CA ALA A 408 -6.36 -23.06 18.76
C ALA A 408 -7.28 -22.03 19.44
N GLN A 409 -7.01 -20.74 19.23
CA GLN A 409 -7.89 -19.67 19.73
C GLN A 409 -9.32 -19.85 19.20
N SER A 410 -10.28 -20.00 20.10
CA SER A 410 -11.62 -20.48 19.72
C SER A 410 -12.70 -19.43 19.91
N ARG A 411 -12.71 -18.76 21.07
CA ARG A 411 -13.84 -17.94 21.47
C ARG A 411 -13.36 -16.78 22.32
N LEU A 412 -13.70 -15.58 21.87
CA LEU A 412 -13.54 -14.34 22.63
C LEU A 412 -14.87 -14.00 23.30
N GLN A 413 -14.82 -13.75 24.60
CA GLN A 413 -15.93 -13.29 25.42
C GLN A 413 -15.64 -11.84 25.83
N ILE A 414 -16.64 -10.97 25.73
CA ILE A 414 -16.55 -9.53 25.95
C ILE A 414 -17.66 -9.13 26.92
N GLY A 415 -17.33 -8.40 27.99
CA GLY A 415 -18.30 -7.96 28.99
C GLY A 415 -18.40 -8.84 30.25
N GLY A 416 -17.51 -9.81 30.39
CA GLY A 416 -17.49 -10.79 31.48
C GLY A 416 -16.99 -12.14 30.99
N ARG A 417 -17.10 -13.16 31.84
CA ARG A 417 -16.84 -14.55 31.43
C ARG A 417 -18.01 -15.44 31.78
N ARG A 418 -18.36 -16.36 30.87
CA ARG A 418 -19.42 -17.33 31.12
C ARG A 418 -18.96 -18.37 32.14
N ALA A 419 -19.84 -18.67 33.09
CA ALA A 419 -19.64 -19.76 34.04
C ALA A 419 -19.47 -21.10 33.31
N ARG A 420 -18.51 -21.93 33.75
CA ARG A 420 -18.23 -23.23 33.11
C ARG A 420 -19.44 -24.18 33.08
N ARG A 421 -20.36 -24.05 34.04
CA ARG A 421 -21.49 -24.99 34.24
C ARG A 421 -22.86 -24.34 34.14
N SER A 422 -22.94 -23.06 33.78
CA SER A 422 -24.23 -22.36 33.67
C SER A 422 -24.24 -21.30 32.58
N THR A 423 -25.39 -20.67 32.38
CA THR A 423 -25.54 -19.49 31.53
C THR A 423 -25.22 -18.19 32.27
N ALA A 424 -24.82 -18.26 33.54
CA ALA A 424 -24.49 -17.08 34.32
C ALA A 424 -23.21 -16.41 33.80
N ILE A 425 -23.19 -15.08 33.88
CA ILE A 425 -22.04 -14.24 33.56
C ILE A 425 -21.33 -13.95 34.88
N GLU A 426 -20.10 -14.42 35.02
CA GLU A 426 -19.25 -14.19 36.17
C GLU A 426 -18.42 -12.91 35.97
N ARG A 427 -18.28 -12.12 37.03
CA ARG A 427 -17.58 -10.81 37.04
C ARG A 427 -17.98 -9.92 35.85
N PRO A 428 -19.29 -9.63 35.68
CA PRO A 428 -19.78 -8.86 34.55
C PRO A 428 -19.19 -7.45 34.55
N PHE A 429 -18.76 -7.02 33.38
CA PHE A 429 -18.34 -5.65 33.14
C PHE A 429 -19.58 -4.75 32.95
N ARG A 430 -19.48 -3.54 33.48
CA ARG A 430 -20.44 -2.45 33.35
C ARG A 430 -19.70 -1.19 32.94
N GLY A 431 -20.21 -0.53 31.92
CA GLY A 431 -19.55 0.61 31.30
C GLY A 431 -19.53 0.49 29.79
N ILE A 432 -18.52 1.07 29.15
CA ILE A 432 -18.41 1.12 27.69
C ILE A 432 -17.13 0.43 27.26
N ILE A 433 -17.21 -0.35 26.17
CA ILE A 433 -16.05 -0.86 25.43
C ILE A 433 -16.15 -0.36 23.98
N SER A 434 -15.07 0.18 23.45
CA SER A 434 -15.00 0.80 22.12
C SER A 434 -13.73 0.36 21.38
N GLY A 435 -13.83 0.22 20.06
CA GLY A 435 -12.66 0.04 19.18
C GLY A 435 -11.79 -1.18 19.50
N LEU A 436 -12.42 -2.28 19.92
CA LEU A 436 -11.72 -3.53 20.21
C LEU A 436 -11.09 -4.12 18.95
N VAL A 437 -9.77 -4.30 19.00
CA VAL A 437 -8.97 -4.99 17.99
C VAL A 437 -8.26 -6.16 18.64
N LEU A 438 -8.42 -7.36 18.08
CA LEU A 438 -7.68 -8.56 18.47
C LEU A 438 -7.08 -9.20 17.22
N ASN A 439 -5.75 -9.19 17.09
CA ASN A 439 -5.04 -9.79 15.95
C ASN A 439 -5.56 -9.35 14.57
N GLY A 440 -6.04 -8.12 14.46
CA GLY A 440 -6.64 -7.55 13.24
C GLY A 440 -8.14 -7.78 13.09
N GLU A 441 -8.76 -8.66 13.89
CA GLU A 441 -10.22 -8.78 13.95
C GLU A 441 -10.81 -7.62 14.77
N ARG A 442 -11.99 -7.15 14.37
CA ARG A 442 -12.74 -6.05 15.02
C ARG A 442 -14.12 -6.51 15.47
N PRO A 443 -14.24 -7.27 16.58
CA PRO A 443 -15.49 -7.93 16.95
C PRO A 443 -16.68 -7.00 17.18
N LEU A 444 -16.46 -5.75 17.62
CA LEU A 444 -17.54 -4.79 17.81
C LEU A 444 -18.13 -4.32 16.48
N ASP A 445 -17.28 -4.08 15.47
CA ASP A 445 -17.73 -3.72 14.11
C ASP A 445 -18.53 -4.88 13.51
N LEU A 446 -18.01 -6.11 13.63
CA LEU A 446 -18.69 -7.32 13.20
C LEU A 446 -20.07 -7.49 13.89
N ALA A 447 -20.16 -7.15 15.18
CA ALA A 447 -21.44 -7.17 15.90
C ALA A 447 -22.45 -6.17 15.34
N ALA A 448 -22.00 -4.95 15.03
CA ALA A 448 -22.83 -3.89 14.46
C ALA A 448 -23.33 -4.26 13.05
N GLU A 449 -22.48 -4.96 12.28
CA GLU A 449 -22.80 -5.50 10.95
C GLU A 449 -23.61 -6.80 10.98
N ARG A 450 -23.91 -7.33 12.18
CA ARG A 450 -24.64 -8.60 12.39
C ARG A 450 -23.93 -9.82 11.78
N ASP A 451 -22.61 -9.86 11.85
CA ASP A 451 -21.81 -11.02 11.46
C ASP A 451 -22.24 -12.27 12.27
N PRO A 452 -22.49 -13.42 11.62
CA PRO A 452 -22.97 -14.63 12.29
C PRO A 452 -21.97 -15.22 13.31
N ARG A 453 -20.69 -14.82 13.27
CA ARG A 453 -19.68 -15.21 14.26
C ARG A 453 -19.86 -14.51 15.60
N VAL A 454 -20.66 -13.45 15.67
CA VAL A 454 -20.87 -12.67 16.89
C VAL A 454 -22.26 -12.92 17.46
N ASN A 455 -22.31 -13.26 18.75
CA ASN A 455 -23.55 -13.40 19.50
C ASN A 455 -23.57 -12.42 20.68
N VAL A 456 -24.61 -11.59 20.75
CA VAL A 456 -24.82 -10.61 21.81
C VAL A 456 -25.97 -11.07 22.69
N ARG A 457 -25.76 -11.14 24.02
CA ARG A 457 -26.77 -11.57 25.00
C ARG A 457 -26.77 -10.67 26.22
N GLY A 458 -27.96 -10.49 26.82
CA GLY A 458 -28.13 -9.69 28.02
C GLY A 458 -28.15 -8.19 27.73
N ASP A 459 -27.78 -7.40 28.73
CA ASP A 459 -27.84 -5.94 28.70
C ASP A 459 -26.63 -5.33 27.98
N VAL A 460 -26.64 -5.42 26.65
CA VAL A 460 -25.57 -4.91 25.75
C VAL A 460 -26.19 -4.09 24.63
N HIS A 461 -25.78 -2.83 24.49
CA HIS A 461 -26.38 -1.88 23.56
C HIS A 461 -25.34 -1.16 22.70
N LEU A 462 -25.55 -1.13 21.39
CA LEU A 462 -24.74 -0.34 20.46
C LEU A 462 -24.96 1.15 20.74
N LEU A 463 -23.88 1.91 20.82
CA LEU A 463 -23.90 3.36 20.99
C LEU A 463 -23.71 4.09 19.67
N LEU A 464 -24.32 5.26 19.54
CA LEU A 464 -24.13 6.16 18.39
C LEU A 464 -22.84 6.99 18.53
N SER A 465 -22.45 7.32 19.76
CA SER A 465 -21.21 8.01 20.11
C SER A 465 -20.78 7.68 21.53
N VAL A 466 -19.50 7.90 21.85
CA VAL A 466 -18.96 7.68 23.19
C VAL A 466 -19.14 8.95 24.04
N PRO A 467 -19.75 8.87 25.23
CA PRO A 467 -19.90 10.01 26.12
C PRO A 467 -18.54 10.48 26.67
N LYS A 468 -18.45 11.76 27.05
CA LYS A 468 -17.22 12.32 27.63
C LYS A 468 -16.89 11.77 29.01
N THR A 469 -17.90 11.51 29.83
CA THR A 469 -17.77 11.03 31.22
C THR A 469 -18.97 10.17 31.56
N LEU A 470 -18.76 9.09 32.32
CA LEU A 470 -19.84 8.32 32.93
C LEU A 470 -20.32 8.99 34.23
N PRO A 471 -21.63 8.94 34.54
CA PRO A 471 -22.11 9.38 35.85
C PRO A 471 -21.49 8.49 36.93
N VAL A 472 -20.77 9.10 37.87
CA VAL A 472 -20.29 8.39 39.06
C VAL A 472 -21.48 8.15 39.97
N GLN A 473 -21.97 6.89 40.03
CA GLN A 473 -23.01 6.37 40.90
C GLN A 473 -24.00 7.40 41.46
N SER A 474 -25.10 7.66 40.74
CA SER A 474 -26.29 8.26 41.33
C SER A 474 -27.56 7.64 40.76
N LYS A 475 -28.68 7.80 41.46
CA LYS A 475 -30.02 7.29 41.11
C LYS A 475 -30.54 7.73 39.72
N ASP A 476 -29.79 8.54 38.97
CA ASP A 476 -30.12 9.05 37.65
C ASP A 476 -29.51 8.25 36.47
N GLU A 477 -28.78 7.15 36.71
CA GLU A 477 -28.19 6.31 35.63
C GLU A 477 -29.22 5.89 34.56
N LEU A 478 -30.43 5.48 34.96
CA LEU A 478 -31.50 5.09 34.03
C LEU A 478 -31.94 6.22 33.09
N ASN A 479 -32.02 7.45 33.61
CA ASN A 479 -32.41 8.64 32.83
C ASN A 479 -31.26 9.18 31.95
N TYR A 480 -30.01 8.86 32.30
CA TYR A 480 -28.84 9.21 31.50
C TYR A 480 -28.74 8.32 30.27
N TRP A 481 -28.81 6.99 30.45
CA TRP A 481 -28.70 6.03 29.35
C TRP A 481 -29.87 6.12 28.36
N GLN A 482 -31.08 6.46 28.82
CA GLN A 482 -32.19 6.77 27.91
C GLN A 482 -31.92 8.01 27.03
N ARG A 483 -31.23 9.03 27.54
CA ARG A 483 -30.87 10.23 26.76
C ARG A 483 -29.76 9.98 25.76
N VAL A 484 -28.69 9.28 26.15
CA VAL A 484 -27.59 8.91 25.24
C VAL A 484 -28.10 8.08 24.05
N ARG A 485 -29.11 7.23 24.27
CA ARG A 485 -29.73 6.42 23.20
C ARG A 485 -30.64 7.23 22.26
N LEU A 486 -31.14 8.40 22.67
CA LEU A 486 -32.13 9.20 21.92
C LEU A 486 -31.56 10.45 21.25
N GLU A 487 -30.49 11.06 21.80
CA GLU A 487 -29.93 12.33 21.30
C GLU A 487 -29.16 12.21 19.96
N GLY A 488 -29.04 11.03 19.37
CA GLY A 488 -28.46 10.82 18.03
C GLY A 488 -29.48 10.70 16.88
N LEU A 489 -30.75 11.05 17.10
CA LEU A 489 -31.82 11.05 16.09
C LEU A 489 -32.30 12.48 15.70
N GLY A 490 -31.55 13.51 16.08
CA GLY A 490 -31.87 14.93 15.82
C GLY A 490 -31.23 15.49 14.56
#